data_AF-A0A9F7RFI1-F1
#
_entry.id   AF-A0A9F7RFI1-F1
#
_cell.length_a   1.000
_cell.length_b   1.000
_cell.length_c   1.000
_cell.angle_alpha   90.00
_cell.angle_beta   90.00
_cell.angle_gamma   90.00
#
_symmetry.space_group_name_H-M   'P 1'
#
loop_
_entity.id
_entity.type
_entity.pdbx_description
1 polymer ?
#
loop_
_entity_poly.entity_id
_entity_poly.type
_entity_poly.pdbx_seq_one_letter_code
_entity_poly.pdbx_strand_id
1 'polypeptide(L)'
;MRSADVLCAQLGCGSAVAVVEVDWFGEGSGHIWADVFDCQGKETHLSQCGISSWSGAACSHKHDAGVICNGSSVAFHEGRVRLSGGSECQGEVEIYFRQDWRRVLLDSWSLSEASVLCRQLGCGSVLNYRSSPSTTEHKHMCVMGFSCSGSEAHLRNCSSAKPVNCSSGEQLYITCSGPRSIRLVGSGGDCAGRLEVFHSGSWGTVCDDSWDIEDAQVVCRQLQCGVALSTHIPAWFGPGTGSIWLNEVECEGNETSLWNCRFQLCEEGECGHQEDVGVVCSEFKEIRLTEGCEGNLEVFYNGTWGNVCHNQMELETVDMVCRELNCGRREHLDSARARVESAPDWLDYLKCRKHDSNLWQCPSSPWGQNRCDNRDEVARITCTDDGKSLRTQEKCSSFPSQKHCSSKDI
;
A
#
# COMPACT_ATOMS: atom_id res chain seq x y z
N MET A 1 -19.49 -17.35 -11.05
CA MET A 1 -20.25 -17.34 -12.33
C MET A 1 -21.68 -16.80 -12.17
N ARG A 2 -22.57 -17.40 -11.37
CA ARG A 2 -23.96 -16.90 -11.25
C ARG A 2 -24.07 -15.43 -10.84
N SER A 3 -23.23 -15.00 -9.90
CA SER A 3 -23.17 -13.61 -9.44
C SER A 3 -22.64 -12.66 -10.51
N ALA A 4 -21.74 -13.15 -11.36
CA ALA A 4 -21.23 -12.42 -12.51
C ALA A 4 -22.31 -12.23 -13.59
N ASP A 5 -23.16 -13.24 -13.82
CA ASP A 5 -24.30 -13.12 -14.74
C ASP A 5 -25.31 -12.06 -14.28
N VAL A 6 -25.63 -12.02 -12.97
CA VAL A 6 -26.50 -10.99 -12.38
C VAL A 6 -25.91 -9.60 -12.58
N LEU A 7 -24.61 -9.43 -12.34
CA LEU A 7 -23.90 -8.16 -12.57
C LEU A 7 -23.94 -7.73 -14.04
N CYS A 8 -23.61 -8.64 -14.96
CA CYS A 8 -23.62 -8.35 -16.39
C CYS A 8 -25.02 -7.96 -16.89
N ALA A 9 -26.06 -8.62 -16.37
CA ALA A 9 -27.45 -8.28 -16.66
C ALA A 9 -27.85 -6.91 -16.07
N GLN A 10 -27.47 -6.63 -14.82
CA GLN A 10 -27.72 -5.35 -14.14
C GLN A 10 -27.10 -4.17 -14.90
N LEU A 11 -25.90 -4.35 -15.46
CA LEU A 11 -25.19 -3.34 -16.26
C LEU A 11 -25.69 -3.25 -17.72
N GLY A 12 -26.60 -4.12 -18.15
CA GLY A 12 -27.06 -4.17 -19.53
C GLY A 12 -26.03 -4.73 -20.53
N CYS A 13 -25.02 -5.46 -20.04
CA CYS A 13 -23.91 -6.01 -20.84
C CYS A 13 -24.11 -7.49 -21.25
N GLY A 14 -25.33 -8.03 -21.17
CA GLY A 14 -25.62 -9.42 -21.52
C GLY A 14 -25.26 -10.41 -20.42
N SER A 15 -24.77 -11.61 -20.78
CA SER A 15 -24.39 -12.69 -19.83
C SER A 15 -22.90 -12.67 -19.51
N ALA A 16 -22.46 -13.20 -18.38
CA ALA A 16 -21.04 -13.37 -18.07
C ALA A 16 -20.40 -14.44 -18.96
N VAL A 17 -19.21 -14.13 -19.47
CA VAL A 17 -18.35 -15.00 -20.28
C VAL A 17 -17.23 -15.57 -19.44
N ALA A 18 -16.66 -14.76 -18.55
CA ALA A 18 -15.59 -15.18 -17.65
C ALA A 18 -15.62 -14.38 -16.35
N VAL A 19 -15.17 -15.02 -15.27
CA VAL A 19 -14.73 -14.37 -14.05
C VAL A 19 -13.21 -14.49 -14.04
N VAL A 20 -12.53 -13.36 -13.93
CA VAL A 20 -11.07 -13.29 -13.83
C VAL A 20 -10.74 -12.89 -12.40
N GLU A 21 -9.92 -13.69 -11.75
CA GLU A 21 -9.40 -13.38 -10.42
C GLU A 21 -8.03 -12.71 -10.56
N VAL A 22 -7.66 -11.89 -9.56
CA VAL A 22 -6.40 -11.13 -9.45
C VAL A 22 -6.37 -9.90 -10.35
N ASP A 23 -6.63 -8.72 -9.77
CA ASP A 23 -6.38 -7.34 -10.24
C ASP A 23 -6.35 -7.05 -11.76
N TRP A 24 -7.07 -7.85 -12.55
CA TRP A 24 -6.94 -7.92 -14.01
C TRP A 24 -7.33 -6.61 -14.70
N PHE A 25 -8.11 -5.78 -14.00
CA PHE A 25 -8.55 -4.45 -14.41
C PHE A 25 -7.96 -3.33 -13.56
N GLY A 26 -6.89 -3.63 -12.80
CA GLY A 26 -6.31 -2.80 -11.77
C GLY A 26 -6.88 -3.10 -10.38
N GLU A 27 -6.10 -2.74 -9.36
CA GLU A 27 -6.57 -2.70 -7.98
C GLU A 27 -7.62 -1.59 -7.83
N GLY A 28 -8.75 -1.91 -7.20
CA GLY A 28 -9.75 -0.92 -6.83
C GLY A 28 -9.23 0.04 -5.76
N SER A 29 -10.07 1.02 -5.42
CA SER A 29 -9.80 1.96 -4.34
C SER A 29 -11.03 2.11 -3.46
N GLY A 30 -10.85 2.11 -2.14
CA GLY A 30 -11.91 2.33 -1.15
C GLY A 30 -12.24 1.08 -0.34
N HIS A 31 -13.35 1.10 0.40
CA HIS A 31 -13.71 -0.06 1.23
C HIS A 31 -14.13 -1.25 0.37
N ILE A 32 -13.64 -2.44 0.71
CA ILE A 32 -14.11 -3.71 0.16
C ILE A 32 -15.37 -4.11 0.93
N TRP A 33 -16.53 -4.07 0.28
CA TRP A 33 -17.83 -4.24 0.92
C TRP A 33 -18.28 -5.70 1.05
N ALA A 34 -17.75 -6.61 0.22
CA ALA A 34 -18.15 -8.01 0.20
C ALA A 34 -17.01 -8.90 -0.30
N ASP A 35 -16.85 -10.06 0.35
CA ASP A 35 -15.90 -11.13 -0.02
C ASP A 35 -16.54 -12.08 -1.06
N VAL A 36 -17.78 -12.51 -0.80
CA VAL A 36 -18.52 -13.41 -1.70
C VAL A 36 -19.97 -12.94 -1.87
N PHE A 37 -20.40 -12.84 -3.13
CA PHE A 37 -21.81 -12.72 -3.51
C PHE A 37 -22.35 -14.11 -3.88
N ASP A 38 -23.33 -14.62 -3.14
CA ASP A 38 -24.02 -15.88 -3.43
C ASP A 38 -25.37 -15.62 -4.10
N CYS A 39 -25.33 -15.40 -5.42
CA CYS A 39 -26.53 -15.19 -6.24
C CYS A 39 -27.11 -16.52 -6.74
N GLN A 40 -28.44 -16.64 -6.72
CA GLN A 40 -29.17 -17.78 -7.26
C GLN A 40 -29.43 -17.67 -8.78
N GLY A 41 -29.22 -16.49 -9.38
CA GLY A 41 -29.37 -16.21 -10.82
C GLY A 41 -30.77 -15.74 -11.23
N LYS A 42 -31.63 -15.38 -10.27
CA LYS A 42 -32.98 -14.78 -10.51
C LYS A 42 -33.04 -13.31 -10.13
N GLU A 43 -32.01 -12.83 -9.45
CA GLU A 43 -31.85 -11.47 -8.97
C GLU A 43 -31.65 -10.52 -10.15
N THR A 44 -32.14 -9.28 -9.98
CA THR A 44 -31.95 -8.23 -11.01
C THR A 44 -30.77 -7.31 -10.67
N HIS A 45 -30.32 -7.32 -9.42
CA HIS A 45 -29.23 -6.51 -8.92
C HIS A 45 -28.38 -7.33 -7.94
N LEU A 46 -27.06 -7.11 -7.92
CA LEU A 46 -26.12 -7.76 -6.99
C LEU A 46 -26.48 -7.54 -5.52
N SER A 47 -27.05 -6.39 -5.17
CA SER A 47 -27.49 -6.06 -3.81
C SER A 47 -28.62 -6.96 -3.29
N GLN A 48 -29.26 -7.73 -4.17
CA GLN A 48 -30.32 -8.69 -3.82
C GLN A 48 -29.77 -10.10 -3.56
N CYS A 49 -28.48 -10.34 -3.81
CA CYS A 49 -27.84 -11.61 -3.55
C CYS A 49 -27.48 -11.77 -2.08
N GLY A 50 -27.38 -13.02 -1.61
CA GLY A 50 -26.85 -13.28 -0.28
C GLY A 50 -25.39 -12.84 -0.21
N ILE A 51 -25.04 -12.04 0.80
CA ILE A 51 -23.65 -11.64 1.08
C ILE A 51 -23.22 -12.44 2.31
N SER A 52 -22.14 -13.22 2.20
CA SER A 52 -21.51 -13.78 3.39
C SER A 52 -20.63 -12.70 4.02
N SER A 53 -21.06 -12.13 5.15
CA SER A 53 -20.25 -11.18 5.91
C SER A 53 -19.07 -11.88 6.59
N TRP A 54 -17.88 -11.47 6.15
CA TRP A 54 -16.59 -11.35 6.86
C TRP A 54 -16.06 -12.53 7.69
N SER A 55 -14.96 -13.09 7.18
CA SER A 55 -13.80 -13.76 7.84
C SER A 55 -13.27 -14.99 7.09
N GLY A 56 -13.44 -15.05 5.75
CA GLY A 56 -12.89 -16.13 4.92
C GLY A 56 -11.48 -15.84 4.40
N ALA A 57 -11.22 -14.60 3.96
CA ALA A 57 -9.92 -14.20 3.44
C ALA A 57 -9.62 -12.72 3.75
N ALA A 58 -8.33 -12.42 3.94
CA ALA A 58 -7.82 -11.05 3.92
C ALA A 58 -7.87 -10.52 2.48
N CYS A 59 -9.06 -10.10 2.04
CA CYS A 59 -9.23 -9.49 0.73
C CYS A 59 -8.58 -8.11 0.75
N SER A 60 -7.51 -7.95 -0.01
CA SER A 60 -6.98 -6.66 -0.42
C SER A 60 -7.40 -6.40 -1.87
N HIS A 61 -7.23 -5.16 -2.35
CA HIS A 61 -7.53 -4.83 -3.75
C HIS A 61 -6.74 -5.66 -4.77
N LYS A 62 -5.65 -6.32 -4.35
CA LYS A 62 -4.93 -7.35 -5.13
C LYS A 62 -5.80 -8.55 -5.53
N HIS A 63 -6.92 -8.74 -4.83
CA HIS A 63 -7.85 -9.86 -5.02
C HIS A 63 -9.20 -9.40 -5.59
N ASP A 64 -9.29 -8.16 -6.08
CA ASP A 64 -10.53 -7.66 -6.66
C ASP A 64 -11.00 -8.54 -7.83
N ALA A 65 -12.27 -8.94 -7.79
CA ALA A 65 -12.87 -9.83 -8.77
C ALA A 65 -13.23 -9.06 -10.06
N GLY A 66 -12.72 -9.53 -11.20
CA GLY A 66 -13.07 -9.01 -12.52
C GLY A 66 -14.13 -9.89 -13.22
N VAL A 67 -15.04 -9.27 -13.97
CA VAL A 67 -16.08 -9.96 -14.75
C VAL A 67 -16.07 -9.51 -16.20
N ILE A 68 -16.15 -10.47 -17.12
CA ILE A 68 -16.24 -10.24 -18.57
C ILE A 68 -17.64 -10.66 -19.04
N CYS A 69 -18.36 -9.80 -19.77
CA CYS A 69 -19.72 -10.05 -20.26
C CYS A 69 -19.80 -10.26 -21.79
N ASN A 70 -20.90 -10.84 -22.29
CA ASN A 70 -21.11 -11.31 -23.68
C ASN A 70 -21.63 -10.21 -24.61
N GLY A 71 -22.43 -9.27 -24.09
CA GLY A 71 -22.78 -8.03 -24.79
C GLY A 71 -21.56 -7.14 -25.04
N SER A 72 -20.42 -7.47 -24.43
CA SER A 72 -19.10 -6.85 -24.60
C SER A 72 -18.28 -7.47 -25.74
N SER A 73 -18.94 -8.05 -26.76
CA SER A 73 -18.34 -8.73 -27.92
C SER A 73 -16.97 -8.17 -28.33
N VAL A 74 -15.90 -8.84 -27.87
CA VAL A 74 -14.55 -8.96 -28.47
C VAL A 74 -13.79 -7.66 -28.83
N ALA A 75 -14.38 -6.48 -28.59
CA ALA A 75 -13.84 -5.17 -28.94
C ALA A 75 -12.94 -4.57 -27.85
N PHE A 76 -12.77 -5.23 -26.70
CA PHE A 76 -12.07 -4.68 -25.54
C PHE A 76 -10.56 -4.95 -25.48
N HIS A 77 -10.02 -5.85 -26.31
CA HIS A 77 -8.58 -6.01 -26.38
C HIS A 77 -7.93 -4.99 -27.32
N GLU A 78 -8.67 -4.45 -28.31
CA GLU A 78 -8.12 -3.42 -29.19
C GLU A 78 -7.81 -2.13 -28.42
N GLY A 79 -6.54 -1.72 -28.44
CA GLY A 79 -6.04 -0.53 -27.75
C GLY A 79 -5.34 -0.79 -26.41
N ARG A 80 -5.20 -2.05 -25.96
CA ARG A 80 -4.33 -2.38 -24.81
C ARG A 80 -2.89 -2.06 -25.15
N VAL A 81 -2.16 -1.52 -24.17
CA VAL A 81 -0.73 -1.22 -24.30
C VAL A 81 0.07 -2.03 -23.29
N ARG A 82 1.29 -2.39 -23.67
CA ARG A 82 2.29 -2.97 -22.77
C ARG A 82 3.69 -2.49 -23.15
N LEU A 83 4.61 -2.59 -22.21
CA LEU A 83 6.02 -2.33 -22.41
C LEU A 83 6.80 -3.64 -22.41
N SER A 84 7.71 -3.83 -23.36
CA SER A 84 8.62 -4.98 -23.44
C SER A 84 10.09 -4.54 -23.41
N GLY A 85 11.00 -5.42 -22.98
CA GLY A 85 12.44 -5.13 -23.00
C GLY A 85 12.92 -4.06 -22.01
N GLY A 86 12.16 -3.77 -20.96
CA GLY A 86 12.52 -2.80 -19.91
C GLY A 86 11.85 -3.07 -18.55
N SER A 87 11.51 -2.02 -17.79
CA SER A 87 10.80 -2.10 -16.51
C SER A 87 9.29 -1.87 -16.67
N GLU A 88 8.53 -1.87 -15.57
CA GLU A 88 7.07 -1.66 -15.56
C GLU A 88 6.64 -0.35 -16.26
N CYS A 89 7.47 0.70 -16.21
CA CYS A 89 7.18 2.02 -16.77
C CYS A 89 8.22 2.52 -17.78
N GLN A 90 9.03 1.60 -18.30
CA GLN A 90 10.02 1.90 -19.32
C GLN A 90 10.18 0.71 -20.26
N GLY A 91 10.08 0.91 -21.58
CA GLY A 91 10.28 -0.18 -22.54
C GLY A 91 9.82 0.13 -23.95
N GLU A 92 9.93 -0.89 -24.82
CA GLU A 92 9.40 -0.92 -26.18
C GLU A 92 7.87 -0.97 -26.13
N VAL A 93 7.21 -0.06 -26.85
CA VAL A 93 5.75 0.11 -26.82
C VAL A 93 5.07 -0.86 -27.78
N GLU A 94 4.23 -1.73 -27.25
CA GLU A 94 3.34 -2.59 -28.04
C GLU A 94 1.88 -2.27 -27.78
N ILE A 95 1.07 -2.26 -28.86
CA ILE A 95 -0.37 -2.08 -28.79
C ILE A 95 -1.09 -3.30 -29.35
N TYR A 96 -2.12 -3.76 -28.66
CA TYR A 96 -2.96 -4.83 -29.15
C TYR A 96 -3.94 -4.27 -30.19
N PHE A 97 -3.79 -4.70 -31.45
CA PHE A 97 -4.55 -4.19 -32.58
C PHE A 97 -4.85 -5.31 -33.58
N ARG A 98 -6.13 -5.47 -33.96
CA ARG A 98 -6.59 -6.57 -34.83
C ARG A 98 -6.06 -7.94 -34.39
N GLN A 99 -6.36 -8.30 -33.14
CA GLN A 99 -6.09 -9.61 -32.52
C GLN A 99 -4.62 -10.00 -32.38
N ASP A 100 -3.70 -9.04 -32.33
CA ASP A 100 -2.27 -9.31 -32.20
C ASP A 100 -1.54 -8.11 -31.60
N TRP A 101 -0.37 -8.33 -31.01
CA TRP A 101 0.48 -7.26 -30.50
C TRP A 101 1.29 -6.66 -31.64
N ARG A 102 1.17 -5.34 -31.81
CA ARG A 102 1.79 -4.59 -32.89
C ARG A 102 2.78 -3.58 -32.36
N ARG A 103 3.88 -3.45 -33.09
CA ARG A 103 4.92 -2.45 -32.83
C ARG A 103 4.41 -1.06 -33.21
N VAL A 104 4.79 -0.06 -32.42
CA VAL A 104 4.47 1.35 -32.68
C VAL A 104 5.71 2.05 -33.23
N LEU A 105 5.53 2.80 -34.33
CA LEU A 105 6.62 3.57 -34.94
C LEU A 105 6.67 5.00 -34.39
N LEU A 106 7.88 5.57 -34.33
CA LEU A 106 8.11 6.91 -33.79
C LEU A 106 7.54 8.03 -34.68
N ASP A 107 7.46 7.82 -36.00
CA ASP A 107 7.20 8.85 -37.03
C ASP A 107 5.80 9.51 -36.95
N SER A 108 5.00 9.19 -35.94
CA SER A 108 3.71 9.83 -35.66
C SER A 108 3.44 9.98 -34.16
N TRP A 109 4.50 10.09 -33.36
CA TRP A 109 4.41 10.23 -31.91
C TRP A 109 4.75 11.64 -31.47
N SER A 110 3.91 12.24 -30.63
CA SER A 110 4.17 13.51 -29.95
C SER A 110 4.09 13.34 -28.44
N LEU A 111 4.33 14.45 -27.72
CA LEU A 111 4.14 14.51 -26.27
C LEU A 111 2.69 14.16 -25.86
N SER A 112 1.70 14.46 -26.71
CA SER A 112 0.28 14.16 -26.43
C SER A 112 0.03 12.66 -26.39
N GLU A 113 0.48 11.90 -27.39
CA GLU A 113 0.35 10.44 -27.43
C GLU A 113 1.15 9.79 -26.29
N ALA A 114 2.36 10.29 -26.03
CA ALA A 114 3.21 9.79 -24.95
C ALA A 114 2.56 9.98 -23.57
N SER A 115 1.93 11.13 -23.34
CA SER A 115 1.19 11.43 -22.11
C SER A 115 0.00 10.50 -21.92
N VAL A 116 -0.80 10.28 -22.96
CA VAL A 116 -1.92 9.32 -22.94
C VAL A 116 -1.42 7.91 -22.64
N LEU A 117 -0.31 7.49 -23.25
CA LEU A 117 0.27 6.17 -23.03
C LEU A 117 0.76 5.98 -21.58
N CYS A 118 1.57 6.90 -21.05
CA CYS A 118 2.06 6.81 -19.69
C CYS A 118 0.92 6.82 -18.67
N ARG A 119 -0.13 7.63 -18.90
CA ARG A 119 -1.34 7.63 -18.06
C ARG A 119 -2.12 6.32 -18.18
N GLN A 120 -2.29 5.78 -19.38
CA GLN A 120 -2.99 4.51 -19.61
C GLN A 120 -2.27 3.34 -18.92
N LEU A 121 -0.93 3.40 -18.80
CA LEU A 121 -0.12 2.42 -18.08
C LEU A 121 -0.09 2.63 -16.56
N GLY A 122 -0.66 3.72 -16.04
CA GLY A 122 -0.51 4.09 -14.61
C GLY A 122 0.89 4.59 -14.25
N CYS A 123 1.73 4.92 -15.24
CA CYS A 123 3.15 5.24 -15.09
C CYS A 123 3.45 6.75 -14.96
N GLY A 124 2.44 7.55 -14.64
CA GLY A 124 2.57 9.00 -14.48
C GLY A 124 2.81 9.74 -15.80
N SER A 125 3.75 10.69 -15.80
CA SER A 125 4.05 11.57 -16.94
C SER A 125 5.17 11.03 -17.82
N VAL A 126 5.20 11.45 -19.10
CA VAL A 126 6.31 11.13 -20.01
C VAL A 126 7.60 11.83 -19.55
N LEU A 127 8.72 11.08 -19.48
CA LEU A 127 10.05 11.64 -19.29
C LEU A 127 10.78 11.77 -20.64
N ASN A 128 10.79 10.68 -21.42
CA ASN A 128 11.47 10.62 -22.70
C ASN A 128 10.87 9.55 -23.60
N TYR A 129 11.01 9.69 -24.91
CA TYR A 129 10.72 8.65 -25.90
C TYR A 129 11.74 8.71 -27.04
N ARG A 130 12.13 7.55 -27.57
CA ARG A 130 13.16 7.43 -28.61
C ARG A 130 12.87 6.27 -29.57
N SER A 131 13.55 6.25 -30.71
CA SER A 131 13.60 5.06 -31.57
C SER A 131 14.59 4.05 -30.99
N SER A 132 14.23 2.77 -30.96
CA SER A 132 15.09 1.67 -30.50
C SER A 132 15.01 0.49 -31.48
N PRO A 133 16.11 -0.24 -31.71
CA PRO A 133 16.07 -1.51 -32.44
C PRO A 133 15.15 -2.50 -31.72
N SER A 134 14.16 -3.01 -32.44
CA SER A 134 13.16 -3.96 -31.97
C SER A 134 13.79 -5.29 -31.59
N THR A 135 13.50 -5.77 -30.39
CA THR A 135 13.92 -7.10 -29.93
C THR A 135 12.90 -8.20 -30.28
N THR A 136 11.70 -7.82 -30.71
CA THR A 136 10.56 -8.73 -30.95
C THR A 136 10.46 -9.28 -32.39
N GLU A 137 9.99 -10.52 -32.53
CA GLU A 137 9.85 -11.27 -33.80
C GLU A 137 8.63 -10.89 -34.67
N HIS A 138 7.76 -9.98 -34.21
CA HIS A 138 6.54 -9.57 -34.92
C HIS A 138 6.84 -8.61 -36.10
N LYS A 139 7.45 -9.17 -37.14
CA LYS A 139 8.15 -8.41 -38.20
C LYS A 139 7.30 -7.71 -39.25
N HIS A 140 6.00 -7.96 -39.37
CA HIS A 140 5.29 -7.62 -40.62
C HIS A 140 4.23 -6.52 -40.54
N MET A 141 3.79 -6.10 -39.35
CA MET A 141 2.75 -5.05 -39.25
C MET A 141 2.93 -4.15 -38.02
N CYS A 142 3.00 -2.85 -38.27
CA CYS A 142 3.15 -1.77 -37.29
C CYS A 142 1.90 -0.91 -37.27
N VAL A 143 1.74 -0.11 -36.20
CA VAL A 143 0.67 0.87 -36.08
C VAL A 143 1.28 2.26 -35.96
N MET A 144 0.72 3.23 -36.69
CA MET A 144 1.11 4.64 -36.63
C MET A 144 -0.12 5.55 -36.78
N GLY A 145 0.08 6.86 -36.68
CA GLY A 145 -0.95 7.87 -36.95
C GLY A 145 -1.91 8.16 -35.80
N PHE A 146 -1.51 7.88 -34.56
CA PHE A 146 -2.25 8.34 -33.38
C PHE A 146 -2.20 9.87 -33.34
N SER A 147 -3.37 10.49 -33.20
CA SER A 147 -3.51 11.92 -33.01
C SER A 147 -4.35 12.17 -31.77
N CYS A 148 -3.69 12.46 -30.67
CA CYS A 148 -4.26 12.72 -29.36
C CYS A 148 -4.27 14.23 -29.06
N SER A 149 -5.30 14.68 -28.37
CA SER A 149 -5.32 15.98 -27.70
C SER A 149 -4.49 16.00 -26.41
N GLY A 150 -4.23 14.83 -25.82
CA GLY A 150 -3.53 14.63 -24.55
C GLY A 150 -4.45 14.38 -23.35
N SER A 151 -5.77 14.52 -23.54
CA SER A 151 -6.80 14.32 -22.49
C SER A 151 -7.48 12.95 -22.52
N GLU A 152 -7.17 12.13 -23.53
CA GLU A 152 -7.77 10.82 -23.74
C GLU A 152 -7.37 9.81 -22.66
N ALA A 153 -8.30 8.99 -22.19
CA ALA A 153 -8.01 7.94 -21.21
C ALA A 153 -7.18 6.78 -21.80
N HIS A 154 -7.34 6.52 -23.10
CA HIS A 154 -6.66 5.43 -23.81
C HIS A 154 -6.23 5.89 -25.21
N LEU A 155 -5.12 5.34 -25.71
CA LEU A 155 -4.62 5.64 -27.07
C LEU A 155 -5.61 5.32 -28.19
N ARG A 156 -6.52 4.36 -27.97
CA ARG A 156 -7.59 4.05 -28.92
C ARG A 156 -8.56 5.22 -29.11
N ASN A 157 -8.74 6.04 -28.09
CA ASN A 157 -9.65 7.18 -28.15
C ASN A 157 -9.04 8.34 -28.92
N CYS A 158 -7.74 8.25 -29.26
CA CYS A 158 -7.10 9.17 -30.17
C CYS A 158 -7.52 8.86 -31.62
N SER A 159 -7.57 9.90 -32.46
CA SER A 159 -7.99 9.73 -33.85
C SER A 159 -6.92 8.97 -34.67
N SER A 160 -7.39 8.14 -35.62
CA SER A 160 -6.68 7.67 -36.83
C SER A 160 -5.52 6.66 -36.73
N ALA A 161 -5.53 5.69 -35.81
CA ALA A 161 -4.58 4.57 -35.87
C ALA A 161 -4.69 3.77 -37.20
N LYS A 162 -3.58 3.67 -37.96
CA LYS A 162 -3.52 2.95 -39.24
C LYS A 162 -2.46 1.84 -39.19
N PRO A 163 -2.79 0.63 -39.70
CA PRO A 163 -1.80 -0.42 -39.89
C PRO A 163 -0.89 -0.08 -41.07
N VAL A 164 0.41 -0.25 -40.89
CA VAL A 164 1.43 -0.06 -41.93
C VAL A 164 2.40 -1.24 -41.92
N ASN A 165 2.98 -1.55 -43.09
CA ASN A 165 4.00 -2.57 -43.18
C ASN A 165 5.33 -2.02 -42.63
N CYS A 166 5.93 -2.72 -41.68
CA CYS A 166 7.20 -2.28 -41.09
C CYS A 166 8.35 -2.65 -42.04
N SER A 167 8.91 -1.70 -42.77
CA SER A 167 10.17 -1.90 -43.49
C SER A 167 11.41 -1.76 -42.59
N SER A 168 11.27 -1.08 -41.44
CA SER A 168 12.35 -0.89 -40.47
C SER A 168 12.27 -1.87 -39.30
N GLY A 169 13.44 -2.15 -38.73
CA GLY A 169 13.60 -2.90 -37.48
C GLY A 169 13.45 -2.02 -36.23
N GLU A 170 13.01 -0.78 -36.37
CA GLU A 170 12.94 0.19 -35.28
C GLU A 170 11.53 0.28 -34.67
N GLN A 171 11.46 0.59 -33.37
CA GLN A 171 10.22 0.71 -32.61
C GLN A 171 10.33 1.82 -31.56
N LEU A 172 9.18 2.39 -31.19
CA LEU A 172 9.04 3.36 -30.11
C LEU A 172 9.45 2.73 -28.77
N TYR A 173 10.43 3.35 -28.11
CA TYR A 173 10.81 3.08 -26.74
C TYR A 173 10.41 4.29 -25.89
N ILE A 174 9.69 4.07 -24.80
CA ILE A 174 9.25 5.14 -23.90
C ILE A 174 9.80 4.93 -22.49
N THR A 175 10.10 6.04 -21.83
CA THR A 175 10.38 6.13 -20.40
C THR A 175 9.36 7.08 -19.78
N CYS A 176 8.53 6.56 -18.88
CA CYS A 176 7.60 7.34 -18.07
C CYS A 176 8.20 7.61 -16.67
N SER A 177 7.60 8.49 -15.88
CA SER A 177 8.08 8.84 -14.54
C SER A 177 8.02 7.69 -13.54
N GLY A 178 7.26 6.64 -13.85
CA GLY A 178 6.92 5.57 -12.91
C GLY A 178 5.64 5.88 -12.13
N PRO A 179 5.07 4.87 -11.46
CA PRO A 179 3.95 5.10 -10.55
C PRO A 179 4.43 6.04 -9.44
N ARG A 180 3.68 7.11 -9.20
CA ARG A 180 3.94 8.08 -8.15
C ARG A 180 3.46 7.52 -6.80
N SER A 181 4.13 6.47 -6.35
CA SER A 181 3.80 5.69 -5.16
C SER A 181 4.60 6.12 -3.96
N ILE A 182 4.05 5.91 -2.78
CA ILE A 182 4.69 6.18 -1.49
C ILE A 182 4.56 4.95 -0.58
N ARG A 183 5.47 4.79 0.38
CA ARG A 183 5.41 3.75 1.41
C ARG A 183 6.05 4.22 2.71
N LEU A 184 5.70 3.56 3.82
CA LEU A 184 6.34 3.74 5.11
C LEU A 184 7.19 2.51 5.46
N VAL A 185 8.42 2.73 5.92
CA VAL A 185 9.40 1.67 6.22
C VAL A 185 9.96 1.83 7.63
N GLY A 186 10.14 0.72 8.35
CA GLY A 186 10.95 0.68 9.59
C GLY A 186 10.20 0.53 10.91
N SER A 187 8.86 0.57 10.93
CA SER A 187 8.07 0.43 12.18
C SER A 187 7.58 -1.01 12.47
N GLY A 188 7.67 -1.93 11.51
CA GLY A 188 7.12 -3.29 11.63
C GLY A 188 5.59 -3.39 11.53
N GLY A 189 4.89 -2.25 11.33
CA GLY A 189 3.45 -2.19 11.07
C GLY A 189 3.12 -1.25 9.91
N ASP A 190 1.88 -1.33 9.43
CA ASP A 190 1.35 -0.37 8.47
C ASP A 190 1.07 0.97 9.19
N CYS A 191 1.12 2.10 8.48
CA CYS A 191 0.76 3.43 8.99
C CYS A 191 1.73 4.16 9.93
N ALA A 192 2.95 3.65 10.13
CA ALA A 192 4.06 4.45 10.65
C ALA A 192 5.38 4.06 9.99
N GLY A 193 6.33 4.98 9.86
CA GLY A 193 7.66 4.67 9.35
C GLY A 193 8.35 5.84 8.68
N ARG A 194 9.57 5.60 8.19
CA ARG A 194 10.28 6.49 7.28
C ARG A 194 9.51 6.56 5.96
N LEU A 195 9.30 7.76 5.46
CA LEU A 195 8.63 8.00 4.19
C LEU A 195 9.59 7.74 3.03
N GLU A 196 9.18 6.85 2.13
CA GLU A 196 9.86 6.60 0.87
C GLU A 196 8.91 6.82 -0.30
N VAL A 197 9.43 7.42 -1.37
CA VAL A 197 8.68 7.77 -2.58
C VAL A 197 9.34 7.13 -3.80
N PHE A 198 8.53 6.71 -4.77
CA PHE A 198 9.03 6.13 -6.02
C PHE A 198 9.17 7.22 -7.08
N HIS A 199 10.39 7.47 -7.52
CA HIS A 199 10.71 8.45 -8.54
C HIS A 199 11.78 7.93 -9.48
N SER A 200 11.64 8.23 -10.78
CA SER A 200 12.66 7.88 -11.80
C SER A 200 13.08 6.41 -11.78
N GLY A 201 12.12 5.50 -11.52
CA GLY A 201 12.36 4.06 -11.52
C GLY A 201 13.00 3.48 -10.25
N SER A 202 13.15 4.26 -9.16
CA SER A 202 13.68 3.74 -7.90
C SER A 202 13.06 4.40 -6.67
N TRP A 203 13.15 3.70 -5.53
CA TRP A 203 12.72 4.22 -4.24
C TRP A 203 13.80 5.15 -3.67
N GLY A 204 13.37 6.24 -3.05
CA GLY A 204 14.22 7.17 -2.31
C GLY A 204 13.43 7.86 -1.20
N THR A 205 14.12 8.64 -0.37
CA THR A 205 13.55 9.27 0.82
C THR A 205 13.14 10.72 0.57
N VAL A 206 12.57 11.35 1.61
CA VAL A 206 12.11 12.74 1.60
C VAL A 206 12.84 13.48 2.71
N CYS A 207 13.39 14.65 2.37
CA CYS A 207 14.05 15.53 3.33
C CYS A 207 13.03 16.23 4.25
N ASP A 208 13.44 16.53 5.46
CA ASP A 208 12.63 17.15 6.51
C ASP A 208 12.53 18.68 6.42
N ASP A 209 13.30 19.31 5.53
CA ASP A 209 13.22 20.74 5.26
C ASP A 209 11.80 21.14 4.86
N SER A 210 11.26 22.12 5.60
CA SER A 210 9.88 22.61 5.51
C SER A 210 8.78 21.59 5.82
N TRP A 211 9.12 20.35 6.18
CA TRP A 211 8.14 19.29 6.43
C TRP A 211 7.26 19.60 7.66
N ASP A 212 5.94 19.57 7.48
CA ASP A 212 4.97 19.85 8.53
C ASP A 212 3.82 18.82 8.63
N ILE A 213 2.84 19.12 9.49
CA ILE A 213 1.75 18.19 9.80
C ILE A 213 0.76 18.08 8.65
N GLU A 214 0.64 19.10 7.81
CA GLU A 214 -0.22 19.09 6.63
C GLU A 214 0.38 18.17 5.55
N ASP A 215 1.71 18.13 5.41
CA ASP A 215 2.40 17.15 4.56
C ASP A 215 2.15 15.72 5.03
N ALA A 216 2.33 15.48 6.34
CA ALA A 216 2.04 14.20 6.96
C ALA A 216 0.57 13.80 6.81
N GLN A 217 -0.35 14.76 6.87
CA GLN A 217 -1.79 14.53 6.69
C GLN A 217 -2.11 14.03 5.29
N VAL A 218 -1.46 14.58 4.25
CA VAL A 218 -1.58 14.10 2.87
C VAL A 218 -1.08 12.66 2.76
N VAL A 219 0.07 12.33 3.36
CA VAL A 219 0.62 10.97 3.39
C VAL A 219 -0.33 9.98 4.06
N CYS A 220 -0.80 10.30 5.28
CA CYS A 220 -1.70 9.43 6.03
C CYS A 220 -3.02 9.19 5.30
N ARG A 221 -3.56 10.22 4.64
CA ARG A 221 -4.76 10.09 3.80
C ARG A 221 -4.49 9.26 2.56
N GLN A 222 -3.38 9.50 1.85
CA GLN A 222 -3.01 8.78 0.63
C GLN A 222 -2.83 7.27 0.91
N LEU A 223 -2.27 6.92 2.07
CA LEU A 223 -2.10 5.55 2.54
C LEU A 223 -3.33 4.96 3.23
N GLN A 224 -4.41 5.73 3.37
CA GLN A 224 -5.65 5.33 4.06
C GLN A 224 -5.42 4.92 5.52
N CYS A 225 -4.49 5.60 6.17
CA CYS A 225 -4.02 5.37 7.54
C CYS A 225 -4.66 6.32 8.57
N GLY A 226 -5.77 6.96 8.21
CA GLY A 226 -6.45 7.94 9.04
C GLY A 226 -5.79 9.32 8.99
N VAL A 227 -5.60 9.95 10.15
CA VAL A 227 -5.03 11.31 10.28
C VAL A 227 -3.59 11.27 10.75
N ALA A 228 -2.81 12.30 10.44
CA ALA A 228 -1.46 12.46 10.97
C ALA A 228 -1.53 12.78 12.47
N LEU A 229 -0.77 12.02 13.26
CA LEU A 229 -0.68 12.23 14.71
C LEU A 229 0.50 13.12 15.09
N SER A 230 1.54 13.12 14.27
CA SER A 230 2.80 13.79 14.58
C SER A 230 3.68 13.91 13.34
N THR A 231 4.42 15.01 13.26
CA THR A 231 5.61 15.14 12.43
C THR A 231 6.81 14.70 13.24
N HIS A 232 7.45 13.61 12.86
CA HIS A 232 8.69 13.22 13.51
C HIS A 232 9.83 13.31 12.50
N ILE A 233 10.73 14.23 12.84
CA ILE A 233 11.87 14.67 12.08
C ILE A 233 13.08 14.58 13.01
N PRO A 234 14.25 14.03 12.62
CA PRO A 234 14.51 13.13 11.50
C PRO A 234 15.16 11.79 11.91
N ALA A 235 15.22 10.84 10.97
CA ALA A 235 15.83 9.50 11.10
C ALA A 235 15.30 8.60 12.25
N TRP A 236 14.11 8.90 12.78
CA TRP A 236 13.52 8.19 13.91
C TRP A 236 13.24 6.71 13.63
N PHE A 237 12.82 6.39 12.40
CA PHE A 237 12.63 5.02 11.91
C PHE A 237 13.90 4.44 11.26
N GLY A 238 15.06 5.03 11.59
CA GLY A 238 16.35 4.76 10.99
C GLY A 238 16.55 5.54 9.68
N PRO A 239 17.81 5.90 9.36
CA PRO A 239 18.13 6.55 8.09
C PRO A 239 17.83 5.61 6.92
N GLY A 240 17.41 6.17 5.81
CA GLY A 240 17.30 5.49 4.53
C GLY A 240 18.65 5.26 3.87
N THR A 241 18.58 4.79 2.63
CA THR A 241 19.74 4.55 1.78
C THR A 241 19.43 4.93 0.35
N GLY A 242 20.40 5.45 -0.37
CA GLY A 242 20.27 5.73 -1.80
C GLY A 242 19.93 7.20 -2.05
N SER A 243 18.99 7.46 -2.94
CA SER A 243 18.61 8.82 -3.32
C SER A 243 17.62 9.43 -2.32
N ILE A 244 17.77 10.72 -2.05
CA ILE A 244 16.73 11.57 -1.47
C ILE A 244 16.03 12.23 -2.67
N TRP A 245 14.73 12.03 -2.84
CA TRP A 245 14.02 12.49 -4.04
C TRP A 245 13.38 13.85 -3.89
N LEU A 246 12.76 14.10 -2.74
CA LEU A 246 11.98 15.29 -2.49
C LEU A 246 12.61 16.12 -1.39
N ASN A 247 12.60 17.42 -1.58
CA ASN A 247 13.00 18.45 -0.63
C ASN A 247 11.92 19.54 -0.58
N GLU A 248 11.87 20.31 0.51
CA GLU A 248 10.93 21.44 0.70
C GLU A 248 9.49 21.10 0.26
N VAL A 249 8.93 20.04 0.83
CA VAL A 249 7.52 19.68 0.56
C VAL A 249 6.63 20.67 1.31
N GLU A 250 5.67 21.24 0.60
CA GLU A 250 4.72 22.22 1.12
C GLU A 250 3.30 21.86 0.63
N CYS A 251 2.57 21.08 1.41
CA CYS A 251 1.16 20.76 1.19
C CYS A 251 0.24 21.79 1.88
N GLU A 252 -0.96 21.99 1.33
CA GLU A 252 -2.06 22.67 2.00
C GLU A 252 -2.82 21.76 2.98
N GLY A 253 -2.62 20.44 2.88
CA GLY A 253 -3.25 19.41 3.72
C GLY A 253 -4.52 18.80 3.13
N ASN A 254 -4.97 19.27 1.96
CA ASN A 254 -6.19 18.80 1.27
C ASN A 254 -5.91 17.94 0.02
N GLU A 255 -4.65 17.81 -0.38
CA GLU A 255 -4.20 17.11 -1.57
C GLU A 255 -4.47 15.60 -1.49
N THR A 256 -4.85 14.99 -2.60
CA THR A 256 -5.10 13.54 -2.65
C THR A 256 -3.83 12.71 -2.68
N SER A 257 -2.68 13.32 -2.99
CA SER A 257 -1.38 12.67 -3.09
C SER A 257 -0.26 13.65 -2.76
N LEU A 258 0.82 13.17 -2.15
CA LEU A 258 2.02 13.95 -1.85
C LEU A 258 2.60 14.61 -3.11
N TRP A 259 2.43 13.96 -4.26
CA TRP A 259 2.88 14.44 -5.56
C TRP A 259 2.04 15.58 -6.15
N ASN A 260 0.93 15.94 -5.50
CA ASN A 260 0.11 17.10 -5.84
C ASN A 260 0.48 18.34 -5.02
N CYS A 261 1.27 18.18 -3.95
CA CYS A 261 1.81 19.29 -3.19
C CYS A 261 2.91 20.00 -3.96
N ARG A 262 3.29 21.20 -3.49
CA ARG A 262 4.51 21.84 -3.96
C ARG A 262 5.70 21.09 -3.34
N PHE A 263 6.74 20.87 -4.15
CA PHE A 263 7.98 20.24 -3.70
C PHE A 263 9.13 20.69 -4.60
N GLN A 264 10.35 20.50 -4.11
CA GLN A 264 11.58 20.57 -4.89
C GLN A 264 12.17 19.17 -5.05
N LEU A 265 12.92 18.95 -6.13
CA LEU A 265 13.75 17.76 -6.23
C LEU A 265 15.00 18.01 -5.39
N CYS A 266 15.37 17.07 -4.54
CA CYS A 266 16.55 17.21 -3.69
C CYS A 266 17.83 17.13 -4.54
N GLU A 267 18.68 18.16 -4.48
CA GLU A 267 19.98 18.15 -5.16
C GLU A 267 21.08 17.50 -4.29
N GLU A 268 22.16 17.08 -4.93
CA GLU A 268 23.26 16.40 -4.25
C GLU A 268 23.94 17.34 -3.23
N GLY A 269 23.88 16.96 -1.95
CA GLY A 269 24.49 17.71 -0.86
C GLY A 269 23.57 18.71 -0.15
N GLU A 270 22.30 18.83 -0.55
CA GLU A 270 21.31 19.63 0.17
C GLU A 270 20.86 18.95 1.46
N CYS A 271 20.53 17.65 1.39
CA CYS A 271 20.12 16.85 2.54
C CYS A 271 20.93 15.55 2.63
N GLY A 272 21.05 15.00 3.84
CA GLY A 272 21.53 13.64 4.08
C GLY A 272 20.47 12.76 4.74
N HIS A 273 20.72 11.45 4.82
CA HIS A 273 19.74 10.51 5.39
C HIS A 273 19.48 10.69 6.90
N GLN A 274 20.29 11.49 7.58
CA GLN A 274 19.98 11.96 8.93
C GLN A 274 18.75 12.88 8.98
N GLU A 275 18.33 13.45 7.84
CA GLU A 275 17.19 14.36 7.63
C GLU A 275 15.97 13.64 7.03
N ASP A 276 16.00 12.31 6.92
CA ASP A 276 14.88 11.56 6.36
C ASP A 276 13.62 11.67 7.24
N VAL A 277 12.50 12.01 6.60
CA VAL A 277 11.18 12.18 7.24
C VAL A 277 10.59 10.86 7.75
N GLY A 278 10.03 10.91 8.96
CA GLY A 278 9.15 9.87 9.53
C GLY A 278 7.70 10.35 9.68
N VAL A 279 6.76 9.47 9.36
CA VAL A 279 5.31 9.74 9.49
C VAL A 279 4.68 8.73 10.44
N VAL A 280 3.77 9.19 11.30
CA VAL A 280 2.92 8.35 12.15
C VAL A 280 1.47 8.78 12.00
N CYS A 281 0.63 7.84 11.62
CA CYS A 281 -0.80 8.05 11.40
C CYS A 281 -1.64 7.43 12.52
N SER A 282 -2.91 7.82 12.62
CA SER A 282 -3.82 7.41 13.69
C SER A 282 -4.11 5.92 13.74
N GLU A 283 -4.03 5.25 12.59
CA GLU A 283 -4.24 3.81 12.49
C GLU A 283 -3.00 2.98 12.81
N PHE A 284 -1.86 3.61 13.12
CA PHE A 284 -0.69 2.89 13.61
C PHE A 284 -0.99 2.25 14.98
N LYS A 285 -0.66 0.96 15.07
CA LYS A 285 -0.90 0.14 16.26
C LYS A 285 0.39 -0.58 16.62
N GLU A 286 0.78 -0.46 17.89
CA GLU A 286 1.98 -1.11 18.42
C GLU A 286 1.66 -1.73 19.79
N ILE A 287 2.31 -2.85 20.12
CA ILE A 287 2.25 -3.47 21.44
C ILE A 287 3.59 -3.38 22.13
N ARG A 288 3.58 -3.31 23.46
CA ARG A 288 4.80 -3.49 24.27
C ARG A 288 4.49 -4.14 25.60
N LEU A 289 5.54 -4.70 26.20
CA LEU A 289 5.61 -4.93 27.64
C LEU A 289 6.49 -3.85 28.27
N THR A 290 6.08 -3.33 29.42
CA THR A 290 6.72 -2.14 30.02
C THR A 290 8.15 -2.36 30.50
N GLU A 291 8.55 -3.60 30.73
CA GLU A 291 9.85 -3.99 31.28
C GLU A 291 10.58 -4.95 30.31
N GLY A 292 10.41 -4.75 28.99
CA GLY A 292 11.10 -5.54 27.95
C GLY A 292 10.29 -6.77 27.53
N CYS A 293 10.65 -7.95 28.06
CA CYS A 293 9.90 -9.19 27.84
C CYS A 293 9.03 -9.59 29.05
N GLU A 294 8.84 -8.63 29.97
CA GLU A 294 7.89 -8.72 31.06
C GLU A 294 7.22 -7.37 31.34
N GLY A 295 6.14 -7.38 32.11
CA GLY A 295 5.46 -6.17 32.57
C GLY A 295 4.04 -6.02 32.06
N ASN A 296 3.50 -4.81 32.18
CA ASN A 296 2.13 -4.52 31.74
C ASN A 296 2.08 -4.57 30.21
N LEU A 297 1.04 -5.22 29.67
CA LEU A 297 0.73 -5.16 28.25
C LEU A 297 0.07 -3.82 27.94
N GLU A 298 0.75 -3.00 27.15
CA GLU A 298 0.25 -1.72 26.67
C GLU A 298 0.11 -1.74 25.14
N VAL A 299 -0.90 -1.06 24.64
CA VAL A 299 -1.16 -0.84 23.21
C VAL A 299 -1.04 0.64 22.88
N PHE A 300 -0.32 0.98 21.82
CA PHE A 300 -0.32 2.30 21.23
C PHE A 300 -1.42 2.37 20.18
N TYR A 301 -2.33 3.34 20.32
CA TYR A 301 -3.34 3.63 19.31
C TYR A 301 -3.79 5.07 19.42
N ASN A 302 -4.06 5.70 18.27
CA ASN A 302 -4.52 7.08 18.17
C ASN A 302 -3.66 8.06 19.02
N GLY A 303 -2.34 7.89 18.97
CA GLY A 303 -1.38 8.80 19.60
C GLY A 303 -1.10 8.54 21.09
N THR A 304 -1.73 7.54 21.71
CA THR A 304 -1.55 7.30 23.16
C THR A 304 -1.36 5.83 23.49
N TRP A 305 -0.50 5.57 24.48
CA TRP A 305 -0.38 4.26 25.11
C TRP A 305 -1.53 4.06 26.09
N GLY A 306 -2.20 2.92 25.99
CA GLY A 306 -3.27 2.50 26.88
C GLY A 306 -3.12 1.06 27.34
N ASN A 307 -3.92 0.69 28.34
CA ASN A 307 -3.88 -0.61 28.98
C ASN A 307 -4.67 -1.67 28.19
N VAL A 308 -4.34 -2.93 28.43
CA VAL A 308 -5.14 -4.10 28.06
C VAL A 308 -5.64 -4.77 29.33
N CYS A 309 -6.96 -4.99 29.46
CA CYS A 309 -7.52 -5.64 30.64
C CYS A 309 -7.22 -7.14 30.66
N HIS A 310 -7.01 -7.68 31.85
CA HIS A 310 -6.64 -9.08 32.13
C HIS A 310 -7.82 -10.05 32.01
N ASN A 311 -9.04 -9.59 32.24
CA ASN A 311 -10.25 -10.40 32.27
C ASN A 311 -10.46 -11.28 31.02
N GLN A 312 -10.64 -12.57 31.30
CA GLN A 312 -10.78 -13.62 30.30
C GLN A 312 -9.61 -13.75 29.30
N MET A 313 -8.45 -13.15 29.59
CA MET A 313 -7.24 -13.42 28.82
C MET A 313 -6.75 -14.84 29.12
N GLU A 314 -6.48 -15.60 28.08
CA GLU A 314 -6.00 -16.97 28.16
C GLU A 314 -4.51 -17.06 27.78
N LEU A 315 -3.86 -18.17 28.13
CA LEU A 315 -2.43 -18.36 27.85
C LEU A 315 -2.11 -18.38 26.35
N GLU A 316 -3.08 -18.65 25.50
CA GLU A 316 -3.00 -18.51 24.04
C GLU A 316 -2.75 -17.05 23.62
N THR A 317 -3.38 -16.07 24.28
CA THR A 317 -3.12 -14.64 24.05
C THR A 317 -1.69 -14.28 24.45
N VAL A 318 -1.21 -14.82 25.57
CA VAL A 318 0.15 -14.59 26.09
C VAL A 318 1.21 -15.13 25.12
N ASP A 319 1.04 -16.37 24.64
CA ASP A 319 1.96 -16.99 23.70
C ASP A 319 2.04 -16.19 22.38
N MET A 320 0.90 -15.70 21.91
CA MET A 320 0.81 -14.82 20.74
C MET A 320 1.58 -13.51 20.98
N VAL A 321 1.33 -12.81 22.09
CA VAL A 321 2.03 -11.56 22.45
C VAL A 321 3.54 -11.77 22.55
N CYS A 322 3.99 -12.80 23.27
CA CYS A 322 5.41 -13.11 23.42
C CYS A 322 6.07 -13.40 22.06
N ARG A 323 5.36 -14.09 21.16
CA ARG A 323 5.84 -14.36 19.79
C ARG A 323 5.90 -13.09 18.95
N GLU A 324 4.88 -12.23 18.99
CA GLU A 324 4.83 -10.97 18.24
C GLU A 324 5.94 -10.00 18.67
N LEU A 325 6.25 -9.97 19.98
CA LEU A 325 7.35 -9.19 20.54
C LEU A 325 8.73 -9.83 20.38
N ASN A 326 8.81 -11.05 19.82
CA ASN A 326 10.04 -11.86 19.74
C ASN A 326 10.69 -12.14 21.12
N CYS A 327 9.90 -12.27 22.17
CA CYS A 327 10.32 -12.50 23.55
C CYS A 327 10.39 -13.98 23.96
N GLY A 328 10.43 -14.89 22.99
CA GLY A 328 10.47 -16.33 23.26
C GLY A 328 9.08 -16.93 23.51
N ARG A 329 8.94 -17.77 24.53
CA ARG A 329 7.73 -18.58 24.78
C ARG A 329 6.97 -18.15 26.03
N ARG A 330 5.69 -18.53 26.08
CA ARG A 330 4.78 -18.35 27.22
C ARG A 330 5.41 -18.73 28.56
N GLU A 331 5.25 -17.88 29.57
CA GLU A 331 5.60 -18.21 30.96
C GLU A 331 4.43 -17.98 31.91
N HIS A 332 3.97 -16.73 32.04
CA HIS A 332 3.02 -16.37 33.07
C HIS A 332 2.11 -15.21 32.67
N LEU A 333 0.87 -15.26 33.16
CA LEU A 333 -0.14 -14.21 33.05
C LEU A 333 -0.60 -13.87 34.46
N ASP A 334 -0.54 -12.59 34.81
CA ASP A 334 -0.98 -12.05 36.08
C ASP A 334 -1.77 -10.75 35.86
N SER A 335 -2.39 -10.25 36.92
CA SER A 335 -3.06 -8.96 36.92
C SER A 335 -2.29 -7.93 37.75
N ALA A 336 -2.20 -6.70 37.26
CA ALA A 336 -1.41 -5.65 37.87
C ALA A 336 -2.12 -4.30 37.83
N ARG A 337 -1.55 -3.33 38.55
CA ARG A 337 -1.97 -1.93 38.45
C ARG A 337 -1.55 -1.34 37.12
N ALA A 338 -2.40 -0.48 36.57
CA ALA A 338 -2.01 0.41 35.49
C ALA A 338 -0.76 1.19 35.88
N ARG A 339 0.20 1.28 34.97
CA ARG A 339 1.43 2.06 35.18
C ARG A 339 1.14 3.55 35.19
N VAL A 340 0.17 3.99 34.38
CA VAL A 340 -0.31 5.36 34.28
C VAL A 340 -1.81 5.36 34.56
N GLU A 341 -2.23 5.91 35.70
CA GLU A 341 -3.64 5.86 36.13
C GLU A 341 -4.60 6.59 35.16
N SER A 342 -4.12 7.60 34.43
CA SER A 342 -4.91 8.35 33.45
C SER A 342 -4.88 7.75 32.04
N ALA A 343 -4.19 6.63 31.83
CA ALA A 343 -4.13 5.99 30.52
C ALA A 343 -5.49 5.36 30.18
N PRO A 344 -5.91 5.40 28.90
CA PRO A 344 -7.13 4.74 28.47
C PRO A 344 -6.99 3.22 28.52
N ASP A 345 -8.11 2.52 28.75
CA ASP A 345 -8.18 1.07 28.59
C ASP A 345 -8.60 0.76 27.16
N TRP A 346 -7.63 0.43 26.30
CA TRP A 346 -7.88 0.27 24.87
C TRP A 346 -8.61 -1.03 24.56
N LEU A 347 -8.20 -2.11 25.20
CA LEU A 347 -8.69 -3.46 24.91
C LEU A 347 -9.18 -4.15 26.16
N ASP A 348 -10.24 -4.93 25.98
CA ASP A 348 -10.93 -5.67 27.02
C ASP A 348 -11.51 -6.97 26.41
N TYR A 349 -11.66 -8.01 27.24
CA TYR A 349 -12.07 -9.36 26.82
C TYR A 349 -11.24 -9.92 25.65
N LEU A 350 -9.94 -9.60 25.62
CA LEU A 350 -9.04 -9.97 24.53
C LEU A 350 -8.71 -11.47 24.55
N LYS A 351 -9.11 -12.18 23.49
CA LYS A 351 -8.94 -13.64 23.36
C LYS A 351 -8.37 -14.03 22.01
N CYS A 352 -7.09 -14.35 21.98
CA CYS A 352 -6.45 -14.87 20.78
C CYS A 352 -6.66 -16.37 20.60
N ARG A 353 -6.67 -16.81 19.34
CA ARG A 353 -6.74 -18.19 18.89
C ARG A 353 -5.37 -18.62 18.38
N LYS A 354 -5.14 -19.93 18.29
CA LYS A 354 -3.85 -20.50 17.84
C LYS A 354 -3.41 -20.08 16.42
N HIS A 355 -4.36 -19.71 15.56
CA HIS A 355 -4.07 -19.30 14.19
C HIS A 355 -3.90 -17.79 14.03
N ASP A 356 -4.19 -17.01 15.07
CA ASP A 356 -4.02 -15.56 15.01
C ASP A 356 -2.52 -15.26 14.93
N SER A 357 -2.15 -14.41 13.98
CA SER A 357 -0.75 -14.10 13.69
C SER A 357 -0.25 -12.86 14.45
N ASN A 358 -1.16 -11.97 14.85
CA ASN A 358 -0.90 -10.76 15.63
C ASN A 358 -2.10 -10.41 16.52
N LEU A 359 -1.90 -9.50 17.47
CA LEU A 359 -2.91 -9.05 18.44
C LEU A 359 -4.18 -8.52 17.76
N TRP A 360 -4.04 -7.88 16.60
CA TRP A 360 -5.11 -7.19 15.90
C TRP A 360 -6.14 -8.15 15.28
N GLN A 361 -5.79 -9.42 15.12
CA GLN A 361 -6.71 -10.48 14.66
C GLN A 361 -7.52 -11.11 15.80
N CYS A 362 -7.11 -10.86 17.05
CA CYS A 362 -7.75 -11.46 18.20
C CYS A 362 -9.10 -10.79 18.50
N PRO A 363 -10.18 -11.56 18.72
CA PRO A 363 -11.44 -11.03 19.25
C PRO A 363 -11.24 -10.21 20.54
N SER A 364 -11.87 -9.03 20.59
CA SER A 364 -11.93 -8.16 21.77
C SER A 364 -13.25 -7.38 21.80
N SER A 365 -13.52 -6.72 22.92
CA SER A 365 -14.52 -5.65 23.00
C SER A 365 -14.15 -4.45 22.11
N PRO A 366 -15.12 -3.56 21.80
CA PRO A 366 -14.86 -2.32 21.06
C PRO A 366 -13.77 -1.47 21.70
N TRP A 367 -12.93 -0.85 20.87
CA TRP A 367 -11.76 -0.11 21.34
C TRP A 367 -12.13 1.14 22.14
N GLY A 368 -11.45 1.35 23.26
CA GLY A 368 -11.54 2.58 24.07
C GLY A 368 -12.87 2.82 24.78
N GLN A 369 -13.83 1.89 24.67
CA GLN A 369 -15.10 1.90 25.41
C GLN A 369 -15.07 0.92 26.58
N ASN A 370 -13.87 0.68 27.11
CA ASN A 370 -13.62 -0.35 28.11
C ASN A 370 -13.31 0.27 29.46
N ARG A 371 -13.46 -0.52 30.51
CA ARG A 371 -13.01 -0.21 31.85
C ARG A 371 -12.46 -1.47 32.46
N CYS A 372 -11.20 -1.44 32.88
CA CYS A 372 -10.73 -2.47 33.78
C CYS A 372 -11.38 -2.17 35.16
N ASP A 373 -12.44 -2.91 35.48
CA ASP A 373 -13.38 -2.64 36.58
C ASP A 373 -12.72 -2.57 37.97
N ASN A 374 -11.52 -3.14 38.15
CA ASN A 374 -10.72 -3.07 39.36
C ASN A 374 -9.33 -2.43 39.15
N ARG A 375 -8.77 -1.82 40.21
CA ARG A 375 -7.45 -1.15 40.18
C ARG A 375 -6.28 -2.07 39.76
N ASP A 376 -6.42 -3.38 39.93
CA ASP A 376 -5.39 -4.40 39.70
C ASP A 376 -5.79 -5.36 38.55
N GLU A 377 -6.42 -4.85 37.48
CA GLU A 377 -6.97 -5.66 36.37
C GLU A 377 -6.26 -5.42 35.02
N VAL A 378 -5.12 -4.73 35.00
CA VAL A 378 -4.31 -4.63 33.78
C VAL A 378 -3.54 -5.93 33.57
N ALA A 379 -3.51 -6.44 32.34
CA ALA A 379 -2.77 -7.65 31.99
C ALA A 379 -1.26 -7.42 32.18
N ARG A 380 -0.64 -8.23 33.05
CA ARG A 380 0.81 -8.33 33.21
C ARG A 380 1.28 -9.67 32.64
N ILE A 381 2.21 -9.61 31.70
CA ILE A 381 2.73 -10.78 31.00
C ILE A 381 4.21 -10.93 31.33
N THR A 382 4.65 -12.16 31.53
CA THR A 382 6.06 -12.53 31.55
C THR A 382 6.32 -13.59 30.47
N CYS A 383 7.33 -13.35 29.64
CA CYS A 383 7.79 -14.26 28.60
C CYS A 383 9.15 -14.85 28.98
N THR A 384 9.40 -16.10 28.58
CA THR A 384 10.70 -16.74 28.78
C THR A 384 11.70 -16.33 27.70
N ASP A 385 12.79 -15.69 28.12
CA ASP A 385 13.89 -15.34 27.24
C ASP A 385 14.73 -16.60 26.95
N ASP A 386 14.66 -17.11 25.71
CA ASP A 386 15.17 -18.43 25.33
C ASP A 386 16.72 -18.49 25.21
N GLY A 387 17.44 -17.62 25.91
CA GLY A 387 18.92 -17.55 26.00
C GLY A 387 19.65 -17.35 24.66
N LYS A 388 18.93 -17.16 23.55
CA LYS A 388 19.45 -17.02 22.18
C LYS A 388 19.31 -15.61 21.61
N SER A 389 18.72 -14.67 22.35
CA SER A 389 18.53 -13.28 21.92
C SER A 389 19.62 -12.31 22.43
N LEU A 390 20.85 -12.79 22.54
CA LEU A 390 22.05 -11.93 22.53
C LEU A 390 22.66 -11.93 21.11
N ARG A 391 21.81 -11.64 20.13
CA ARG A 391 22.25 -10.80 19.01
C ARG A 391 21.51 -9.50 19.21
N THR A 392 22.27 -8.46 19.53
CA THR A 392 21.94 -7.07 19.25
C THR A 392 21.46 -6.94 17.81
N GLN A 393 20.20 -7.27 17.55
CA GLN A 393 19.43 -6.51 16.59
C GLN A 393 19.07 -5.26 17.36
N GLU A 394 19.68 -4.16 16.97
CA GLU A 394 19.18 -2.83 17.25
C GLU A 394 17.75 -2.73 16.71
N LYS A 395 16.77 -3.23 17.47
CA LYS A 395 15.46 -2.63 17.46
C LYS A 395 15.61 -1.38 18.31
N CYS A 396 15.87 -0.27 17.64
CA CYS A 396 15.42 1.01 18.16
C CYS A 396 13.92 0.83 18.40
N SER A 397 13.53 0.80 19.67
CA SER A 397 12.15 1.05 20.06
C SER A 397 11.73 2.31 19.33
N SER A 398 10.61 2.25 18.60
CA SER A 398 10.02 3.33 17.81
C SER A 398 9.61 4.56 18.63
N PHE A 399 10.05 4.70 19.89
CA PHE A 399 9.94 5.90 20.72
C PHE A 399 11.05 5.90 21.80
N PRO A 400 11.90 6.93 21.90
CA PRO A 400 12.78 7.13 23.04
C PRO A 400 12.26 8.27 23.92
N SER A 401 11.49 7.96 24.96
CA SER A 401 11.57 8.74 26.20
C SER A 401 12.70 8.24 27.12
N GLN A 402 13.40 7.16 26.76
CA GLN A 402 14.65 6.73 27.39
C GLN A 402 15.52 5.91 26.42
N LYS A 403 16.53 6.53 25.77
CA LYS A 403 17.82 5.87 25.48
C LYS A 403 18.94 6.91 25.41
N HIS A 404 19.76 6.94 26.45
CA HIS A 404 21.19 7.17 26.27
C HIS A 404 21.75 5.92 25.58
N CYS A 405 22.05 6.00 24.29
CA CYS A 405 22.94 5.04 23.64
C CYS A 405 24.37 5.45 24.00
N SER A 406 24.94 4.87 25.05
CA SER A 406 26.38 4.95 25.28
C SER A 406 27.01 3.66 24.78
N SER A 407 27.89 3.78 23.79
CA SER A 407 28.87 2.73 23.52
C SER A 407 29.72 2.55 24.78
N LYS A 408 29.71 1.35 25.35
CA LYS A 408 30.83 0.93 26.19
C LYS A 408 31.73 0.10 25.30
N ASP A 409 32.71 0.78 24.71
CA ASP A 409 33.99 0.16 24.47
C ASP A 409 34.66 -0.12 25.82
N ILE A 410 35.37 -1.26 25.85
CA ILE A 410 36.11 -1.90 26.96
C ILE A 410 35.33 -3.02 27.67
#